data_AF-A0A8X6GL88-F1
#
_entry.id   AF-A0A8X6GL88-F1
#
_cell.length_a   1.000
_cell.length_b   1.000
_cell.length_c   1.000
_cell.angle_alpha   90.00
_cell.angle_beta   90.00
_cell.angle_gamma   90.00
#
_symmetry.space_group_name_H-M   'P 1'
#
loop_
_entity.id
_entity.type
_entity.pdbx_description
1 polymer ?
#
loop_
_entity_poly.entity_id
_entity_poly.type
_entity_poly.pdbx_seq_one_letter_code
_entity_poly.pdbx_strand_id
1 'polypeptide(L)'
;MAELVVKRVNDTRWCTKADVTTALSKGYSSFQKVLQVIAEDITEKVQLIHETKCLLKDMSKKENIIMADFWAVVLNRIKME
;
A
#
# COMPACT_ATOMS: atom_id res chain seq x y z
N MET A 1 27.31 29.81 14.09
CA MET A 1 27.42 28.41 14.54
C MET A 1 26.08 27.76 14.34
N ALA A 2 25.98 26.71 13.51
CA ALA A 2 24.72 26.00 13.32
C ALA A 2 24.55 24.99 14.45
N GLU A 3 23.46 25.12 15.23
CA GLU A 3 23.08 24.13 16.24
C GLU A 3 22.71 22.81 15.55
N LEU A 4 23.53 21.79 15.77
CA LEU A 4 23.18 20.40 15.46
C LEU A 4 22.19 19.90 16.51
N VAL A 5 20.90 20.19 16.31
CA VAL A 5 19.83 19.62 17.12
C VAL A 5 19.76 18.12 16.81
N VAL A 6 20.16 17.29 17.77
CA VAL A 6 20.03 15.83 17.70
C VAL A 6 18.54 15.50 17.62
N LYS A 7 18.06 15.19 16.41
CA LYS A 7 16.69 14.70 16.20
C LYS A 7 16.50 13.42 17.01
N ARG A 8 15.40 13.34 17.78
CA ARG A 8 15.08 12.13 18.53
C ARG A 8 14.95 10.97 17.55
N VAL A 9 15.53 9.83 17.87
CA VAL A 9 15.51 8.61 17.06
C VAL A 9 14.07 8.23 16.63
N ASN A 10 13.08 8.52 17.48
CA ASN A 10 11.66 8.32 17.18
C ASN A 10 11.15 9.18 16.02
N ASP A 11 11.59 10.43 15.90
CA ASP A 11 11.15 11.34 14.83
C ASP A 11 11.66 10.85 13.48
N THR A 12 12.93 10.42 13.42
CA THR A 12 13.52 9.82 12.23
C THR A 12 12.76 8.56 11.80
N ARG A 13 12.39 7.70 12.76
CA ARG A 13 11.67 6.45 12.48
C ARG A 13 10.22 6.68 12.04
N TRP A 14 9.56 7.70 12.58
CA TRP A 14 8.19 8.05 12.21
C TRP A 14 8.14 8.70 10.83
N CYS A 15 9.10 9.59 10.52
CA CYS A 15 9.26 10.17 9.18
C CYS A 15 9.54 9.08 8.14
N THR A 16 10.50 8.17 8.37
CA THR A 16 10.76 7.07 7.44
C THR A 16 9.53 6.19 7.24
N LYS A 17 8.77 5.88 8.31
CA LYS A 17 7.54 5.08 8.18
C LYS A 17 6.49 5.82 7.35
N ALA A 18 6.27 7.10 7.61
CA ALA A 18 5.34 7.95 6.88
C ALA A 18 5.72 8.07 5.40
N ASP A 19 7.01 8.30 5.11
CA ASP A 19 7.54 8.40 3.76
C ASP A 19 7.42 7.08 3.00
N VAL A 20 7.70 5.95 3.66
CA VAL A 20 7.54 4.60 3.07
C VAL A 20 6.07 4.28 2.81
N THR A 21 5.16 4.58 3.74
CA THR A 21 3.72 4.41 3.49
C THR A 21 3.21 5.35 2.41
N THR A 22 3.77 6.55 2.29
CA THR A 22 3.42 7.52 1.25
C THR A 22 3.93 7.07 -0.11
N ALA A 23 5.17 6.59 -0.20
CA ALA A 23 5.74 6.02 -1.41
C ALA A 23 4.99 4.76 -1.85
N LEU A 24 4.66 3.90 -0.89
CA LEU A 24 3.84 2.71 -1.15
C LEU A 24 2.44 3.12 -1.62
N SER A 25 1.76 4.06 -0.96
CA SER A 25 0.43 4.55 -1.38
C SER A 25 0.44 5.16 -2.79
N LYS A 26 1.44 6.00 -3.08
CA LYS A 26 1.62 6.60 -4.41
C LYS A 26 1.93 5.54 -5.47
N GLY A 27 2.77 4.56 -5.14
CA GLY A 27 3.15 3.47 -6.05
C GLY A 27 2.05 2.42 -6.23
N TYR A 28 1.25 2.14 -5.21
CA TYR A 28 0.29 1.03 -5.21
C TYR A 28 -0.78 1.20 -6.29
N SER A 29 -1.38 2.39 -6.37
CA SER A 29 -2.34 2.72 -7.44
C SER A 29 -1.70 2.69 -8.83
N SER A 30 -0.42 3.06 -8.94
CA SER A 30 0.33 2.96 -10.20
C SER A 30 0.58 1.51 -10.60
N PHE A 31 0.95 0.64 -9.65
CA PHE A 31 1.15 -0.78 -9.89
C PHE A 31 -0.15 -1.47 -10.31
N GLN A 32 -1.26 -1.18 -9.61
CA GLN A 32 -2.58 -1.70 -10.00
C GLN A 32 -2.93 -1.30 -11.44
N LYS A 33 -2.73 -0.03 -11.82
CA LYS A 33 -3.00 0.43 -13.19
C LYS A 33 -2.17 -0.29 -14.24
N VAL A 34 -0.86 -0.43 -14.02
CA VAL A 34 0.03 -1.11 -14.97
C VAL A 34 -0.35 -2.57 -15.12
N LEU A 35 -0.60 -3.27 -14.00
CA LEU A 35 -1.05 -4.65 -14.04
C LEU A 35 -2.41 -4.78 -14.73
N GLN A 36 -3.31 -3.82 -14.54
CA GLN A 36 -4.61 -3.85 -15.20
C GLN A 36 -4.49 -3.71 -16.72
N VAL A 37 -3.63 -2.80 -17.19
CA VAL A 37 -3.31 -2.68 -18.63
C VAL A 37 -2.79 -4.00 -19.20
N ILE A 38 -1.84 -4.65 -18.52
CA ILE A 38 -1.28 -5.94 -18.98
C ILE A 38 -2.32 -7.06 -18.94
N ALA A 39 -3.21 -7.08 -17.94
CA ALA A 39 -4.26 -8.09 -17.81
C ALA A 39 -5.36 -7.98 -18.87
N GLU A 40 -5.53 -6.80 -19.45
CA GLU A 40 -6.52 -6.48 -20.48
C GLU A 40 -5.94 -6.55 -21.90
N ASP A 41 -4.61 -6.58 -22.04
CA ASP A 41 -3.93 -6.70 -23.32
C ASP A 41 -4.00 -8.15 -23.85
N ILE A 42 -4.91 -8.39 -24.81
CA ILE A 42 -5.09 -9.69 -25.47
C ILE A 42 -3.96 -10.07 -26.42
N THR A 43 -3.05 -9.15 -26.72
CA THR A 43 -1.89 -9.39 -27.58
C THR A 43 -0.71 -10.00 -26.81
N GLU A 44 -0.73 -9.88 -25.49
CA GLU A 44 0.25 -10.46 -24.59
C GLU A 44 0.12 -11.99 -24.46
N LYS A 45 1.17 -12.63 -23.95
CA LYS A 45 1.15 -14.07 -23.69
C LYS A 45 0.05 -14.42 -22.69
N VAL A 46 -0.76 -15.43 -23.00
CA VAL A 46 -1.86 -15.91 -22.12
C VAL A 46 -1.38 -16.20 -20.68
N GLN A 47 -0.18 -16.74 -20.53
CA GLN A 47 0.44 -16.97 -19.22
C GLN A 47 0.70 -15.66 -18.46
N LEU A 48 1.24 -14.63 -19.13
CA LEU A 48 1.49 -13.32 -18.55
C LEU A 48 0.17 -12.65 -18.11
N ILE A 49 -0.85 -12.71 -18.97
CA ILE A 49 -2.20 -12.19 -18.65
C ILE A 49 -2.74 -12.91 -17.40
N HIS A 50 -2.61 -14.23 -17.34
CA HIS A 50 -3.09 -15.02 -16.21
C HIS A 50 -2.37 -14.69 -14.91
N GLU A 51 -1.03 -14.66 -14.93
CA GLU A 51 -0.21 -14.28 -13.77
C GLU A 51 -0.54 -12.87 -13.27
N THR A 52 -0.71 -11.93 -14.20
CA THR A 52 -1.07 -10.54 -13.90
C THR A 52 -2.45 -10.46 -13.24
N LYS A 53 -3.45 -11.20 -13.74
CA LYS A 53 -4.79 -11.28 -13.12
C LYS A 53 -4.73 -11.88 -11.71
N CYS A 54 -3.94 -12.92 -11.51
CA CYS A 54 -3.71 -13.50 -10.18
C CYS A 54 -3.08 -12.48 -9.23
N LEU A 55 -2.07 -11.75 -9.69
CA LEU A 55 -1.39 -10.73 -8.88
C LEU A 55 -2.34 -9.58 -8.50
N LEU A 56 -3.16 -9.09 -9.44
CA LEU A 56 -4.21 -8.10 -9.16
C LEU A 56 -5.17 -8.59 -8.07
N LYS A 57 -5.65 -9.82 -8.18
CA LYS A 57 -6.56 -10.42 -7.20
C LYS A 57 -5.92 -10.49 -5.81
N ASP A 58 -4.66 -10.88 -5.72
CA ASP A 58 -3.93 -10.96 -4.45
C ASP A 58 -3.68 -9.58 -3.84
N MET A 59 -3.39 -8.57 -4.67
CA MET A 59 -3.28 -7.18 -4.24
C MET A 59 -4.59 -6.70 -3.61
N SER A 60 -5.72 -6.85 -4.30
CA SER A 60 -7.03 -6.44 -3.78
C SER A 60 -7.43 -7.20 -2.52
N LYS A 61 -7.09 -8.50 -2.42
CA LYS A 61 -7.35 -9.30 -1.21
C LYS A 61 -6.59 -8.73 -0.01
N LYS A 62 -5.31 -8.36 -0.18
CA LYS A 62 -4.49 -7.78 0.89
C LYS A 62 -5.01 -6.41 1.31
N GLU A 63 -5.40 -5.57 0.34
CA GLU A 63 -6.02 -4.27 0.61
C GLU A 63 -7.30 -4.41 1.45
N ASN A 64 -8.18 -5.34 1.06
CA ASN A 64 -9.40 -5.62 1.81
C ASN A 64 -9.14 -6.07 3.25
N ILE A 65 -8.14 -6.94 3.46
CA ILE A 65 -7.75 -7.39 4.82
C ILE A 65 -7.24 -6.21 5.65
N ILE A 66 -6.33 -5.39 5.09
CA ILE A 66 -5.80 -4.21 5.78
C ILE A 66 -6.91 -3.24 6.15
N MET A 67 -7.84 -2.99 5.22
CA MET A 67 -8.99 -2.11 5.47
C MET A 67 -9.92 -2.69 6.53
N ALA A 68 -10.19 -4.00 6.51
CA ALA A 68 -11.00 -4.66 7.53
C ALA A 68 -10.36 -4.56 8.92
N ASP A 69 -9.06 -4.83 9.04
CA ASP A 69 -8.32 -4.71 10.30
C ASP A 69 -8.31 -3.27 10.81
N PHE A 70 -8.08 -2.30 9.91
CA PHE A 70 -8.13 -0.88 10.24
C PHE A 70 -9.50 -0.47 10.78
N TRP A 71 -10.58 -0.83 10.07
CA TRP A 71 -11.93 -0.50 10.48
C TRP A 71 -12.36 -1.22 11.76
N ALA A 72 -11.90 -2.45 12.00
CA ALA A 72 -12.16 -3.14 13.26
C ALA A 72 -11.61 -2.35 14.46
N VAL A 73 -10.40 -1.79 14.34
CA VAL A 73 -9.81 -0.94 15.39
C VAL A 73 -10.61 0.35 15.58
N VAL A 74 -11.01 1.03 14.50
CA VAL A 74 -11.80 2.27 14.57
C VAL A 74 -13.17 2.03 15.20
N LEU A 75 -13.89 1.00 14.74
CA LEU A 75 -15.22 0.66 15.23
C LEU A 75 -15.20 0.26 16.71
N ASN A 76 -14.17 -0.46 17.15
CA ASN A 76 -14.03 -0.83 18.56
C ASN A 76 -13.81 0.40 19.46
N ARG A 77 -13.10 1.42 18.96
CA ARG A 77 -12.92 2.68 19.71
C ARG A 77 -14.21 3.48 19.81
N ILE A 78 -14.96 3.59 18.72
CA ILE A 78 -16.25 4.32 18.70
C ILE A 78 -17.29 3.61 19.58
N LYS A 79 -17.32 2.28 19.59
CA LYS A 79 -18.26 1.50 20.44
C LYS A 79 -17.93 1.52 21.94
N MET A 80 -16.72 1.96 22.32
CA MET A 80 -16.30 2.10 23.72
C MET A 80 -16.55 3.51 24.28
N GLU A 81 -17.04 4.45 23.48
CA GLU A 81 -17.64 5.73 23.90
C GLU A 81 -19.17 5.62 23.99
#